data_AF-A0A954JUP7-F1
#
_entry.id   AF-A0A954JUP7-F1
#
_cell.length_a   1.000
_cell.length_b   1.000
_cell.length_c   1.000
_cell.angle_alpha   90.00
_cell.angle_beta   90.00
_cell.angle_gamma   90.00
#
_symmetry.space_group_name_H-M   'P 1'
#
loop_
_entity.id
_entity.type
_entity.pdbx_description
1 polymer ?
#
loop_
_entity_poly.entity_id
_entity_poly.type
_entity_poly.pdbx_seq_one_letter_code
_entity_poly.pdbx_strand_id
1 'polypeptide(L)'
;MRQCWTFTFLGLVFLIAGQPVQSETETPPFVSGFDRFARHDELEPHAGGQLLISELSCVACHPSQRSELQPKRGPRLTGAGNHLQQQWIREFLAAPQVVKAGTTMPDV
;
A
#
# COMPACT_ATOMS: atom_id res chain seq x y z
N MET A 1 -25.49 -31.84 -43.04
CA MET A 1 -26.15 -30.57 -42.62
C MET A 1 -26.58 -30.75 -41.18
N ARG A 2 -26.14 -29.89 -40.22
CA ARG A 2 -26.40 -29.88 -38.75
C ARG A 2 -25.13 -30.01 -37.90
N GLN A 3 -24.23 -29.02 -37.91
CA GLN A 3 -23.30 -28.74 -36.79
C GLN A 3 -22.41 -27.50 -36.98
N CYS A 4 -22.95 -26.41 -37.53
CA CYS A 4 -22.24 -25.12 -37.65
C CYS A 4 -22.71 -24.07 -36.61
N TRP A 5 -23.69 -24.41 -35.76
CA TRP A 5 -24.42 -23.41 -34.94
C TRP A 5 -24.16 -23.48 -33.44
N THR A 6 -23.07 -24.13 -33.01
CA THR A 6 -22.68 -24.18 -31.58
C THR A 6 -21.45 -23.31 -31.27
N PHE A 7 -20.69 -22.86 -32.27
CA PHE A 7 -19.46 -22.08 -32.03
C PHE A 7 -19.66 -20.57 -31.97
N THR A 8 -20.79 -20.03 -32.44
CA THR A 8 -21.01 -18.57 -32.47
C THR A 8 -21.45 -17.98 -31.12
N PHE A 9 -22.07 -18.78 -30.24
CA PHE A 9 -22.63 -18.26 -28.98
C PHE A 9 -21.62 -18.20 -27.83
N LEU A 10 -20.52 -18.97 -27.87
CA LEU A 10 -19.53 -19.02 -26.79
C LEU A 10 -18.46 -17.90 -26.87
N GLY A 11 -18.39 -17.16 -27.98
CA GLY A 11 -17.41 -16.07 -28.16
C GLY A 11 -17.85 -14.71 -27.61
N LEU A 12 -19.17 -14.46 -27.53
CA LEU A 12 -19.69 -13.13 -27.16
C LEU A 12 -19.79 -12.92 -25.64
N VAL A 13 -19.88 -13.99 -24.84
CA VAL A 13 -19.97 -13.90 -23.37
C VAL A 13 -18.65 -13.45 -22.75
N PHE A 14 -17.51 -13.75 -23.38
CA PHE A 14 -16.18 -13.39 -22.87
C PHE A 14 -15.84 -11.90 -23.00
N LEU A 15 -16.61 -11.13 -23.80
CA LEU A 15 -16.43 -9.68 -23.97
C LEU A 15 -17.14 -8.83 -22.91
N ILE A 16 -18.07 -9.40 -22.11
CA ILE A 16 -18.83 -8.66 -21.09
C ILE A 16 -18.28 -8.91 -19.67
N ALA A 17 -17.52 -9.99 -19.48
CA ALA A 17 -16.78 -10.21 -18.24
C ALA A 17 -15.57 -9.27 -18.21
N GLY A 18 -15.79 -8.05 -17.70
CA GLY A 18 -14.72 -7.13 -17.33
C GLY A 18 -13.62 -7.93 -16.65
N GLN A 19 -12.39 -7.78 -17.17
CA GLN A 19 -11.23 -8.47 -16.62
C GLN A 19 -11.25 -8.29 -15.10
N PRO A 20 -11.13 -9.36 -14.29
CA PRO A 20 -10.88 -9.15 -12.87
C PRO A 20 -9.64 -8.27 -12.81
N VAL A 21 -9.77 -7.06 -12.26
CA VAL A 21 -8.63 -6.23 -11.89
C VAL A 21 -7.83 -7.08 -10.92
N GLN A 22 -6.82 -7.75 -11.45
CA GLN A 22 -5.82 -8.43 -10.68
C GLN A 22 -5.06 -7.30 -10.01
N SER A 23 -5.31 -7.14 -8.71
CA SER A 23 -4.36 -6.47 -7.82
C SER A 23 -3.04 -7.19 -8.05
N GLU A 24 -2.15 -6.57 -8.82
CA GLU A 24 -0.81 -7.08 -9.03
C GLU A 24 -0.23 -7.37 -7.65
N THR A 25 0.43 -8.51 -7.51
CA THR A 25 1.15 -8.86 -6.29
C THR A 25 2.25 -7.83 -6.08
N GLU A 26 1.91 -6.76 -5.35
CA GLU A 26 2.78 -5.65 -5.04
C GLU A 26 3.98 -6.21 -4.29
N THR A 27 5.11 -6.28 -4.98
CA THR A 27 6.37 -6.67 -4.37
C THR A 27 6.71 -5.55 -3.40
N PRO A 28 6.76 -5.79 -2.08
CA PRO A 28 7.03 -4.74 -1.12
C PRO A 28 8.39 -4.10 -1.43
N PRO A 29 8.58 -2.82 -1.12
CA PRO A 29 9.79 -2.11 -1.43
C PRO A 29 10.98 -2.80 -0.77
N PHE A 30 12.09 -2.89 -1.48
CA PHE A 30 13.35 -3.31 -0.89
C PHE A 30 13.89 -2.19 -0.02
N VAL A 31 14.02 -2.45 1.29
CA VAL A 31 14.46 -1.52 2.32
C VAL A 31 15.65 -2.16 3.03
N SER A 32 16.85 -1.73 2.64
CA SER A 32 18.09 -2.46 2.94
C SER A 32 18.28 -2.84 4.41
N GLY A 33 17.97 -1.95 5.37
CA GLY A 33 18.11 -2.27 6.79
C GLY A 33 17.04 -3.26 7.25
N PHE A 34 15.80 -3.10 6.79
CA PHE A 34 14.71 -4.01 7.12
C PHE A 34 14.93 -5.40 6.53
N ASP A 35 15.29 -5.49 5.25
CA ASP A 35 15.54 -6.76 4.58
C ASP A 35 16.71 -7.53 5.19
N ARG A 36 17.76 -6.83 5.60
CA ARG A 36 18.92 -7.47 6.22
C ARG A 36 18.62 -7.97 7.63
N PHE A 37 18.04 -7.14 8.48
CA PHE A 37 17.97 -7.43 9.92
C PHE A 37 16.58 -7.87 10.38
N ALA A 38 15.52 -7.19 9.94
CA ALA A 38 14.17 -7.45 10.45
C ALA A 38 13.51 -8.67 9.81
N ARG A 39 13.75 -8.96 8.52
CA ARG A 39 13.14 -10.13 7.85
C ARG A 39 13.68 -11.47 8.30
N HIS A 40 14.82 -11.49 8.98
CA HIS A 40 15.47 -12.68 9.51
C HIS A 40 15.29 -12.80 11.04
N ASP A 41 14.32 -12.09 11.62
CA ASP A 41 14.00 -12.08 13.04
C ASP A 41 15.19 -11.66 13.95
N GLU A 42 16.17 -10.92 13.41
CA GLU A 42 17.30 -10.38 14.20
C GLU A 42 16.91 -9.11 14.98
N LEU A 43 15.75 -8.53 14.68
CA LEU A 43 15.18 -7.37 15.37
C LEU A 43 13.80 -7.70 15.93
N GLU A 44 13.51 -7.18 17.12
CA GLU A 44 12.15 -7.15 17.65
C GLU A 44 11.20 -6.46 16.65
N PRO A 45 9.96 -6.97 16.46
CA PRO A 45 9.03 -6.43 15.45
C PRO A 45 8.78 -4.92 15.57
N HIS A 46 8.75 -4.40 16.80
CA HIS A 46 8.64 -2.97 17.06
C HIS A 46 9.85 -2.19 16.52
N ALA A 47 11.06 -2.69 16.71
CA ALA A 47 12.28 -2.07 16.21
C ALA A 47 12.34 -2.13 14.67
N GLY A 48 11.92 -3.24 14.06
CA GLY A 48 11.76 -3.35 12.60
C GLY A 48 10.77 -2.33 12.03
N GLY A 49 9.65 -2.10 12.72
CA GLY A 49 8.67 -1.07 12.35
C GLY A 49 9.24 0.36 12.47
N GLN A 50 10.01 0.64 13.53
CA GLN A 50 10.70 1.94 13.67
C GLN A 50 11.72 2.17 12.57
N LEU A 51 12.45 1.12 12.17
CA LEU A 51 13.40 1.17 11.06
C LEU A 51 12.70 1.54 9.75
N LEU A 52 11.58 0.89 9.42
CA LEU A 52 10.78 1.23 8.24
C LEU A 52 10.28 2.68 8.26
N ILE A 53 9.78 3.16 9.41
CA ILE A 53 9.32 4.57 9.56
C ILE A 53 10.44 5.57 9.23
N SER A 54 11.70 5.22 9.57
CA SER A 54 12.85 6.05 9.22
C SER A 54 13.31 5.90 7.78
N GLU A 55 13.47 4.68 7.28
CA GLU A 55 14.06 4.41 5.95
C GLU A 55 13.11 4.78 4.81
N LEU A 56 11.80 4.63 5.01
CA LEU A 56 10.76 5.07 4.06
C LEU A 56 10.39 6.56 4.22
N SER A 57 11.16 7.32 5.02
CA SER A 57 11.00 8.77 5.18
C SER A 57 9.63 9.23 5.70
N CYS A 58 8.88 8.40 6.43
CA CYS A 58 7.57 8.76 6.98
C CYS A 58 7.63 10.03 7.84
N VAL A 59 8.71 10.21 8.59
CA VAL A 59 8.91 11.36 9.50
C VAL A 59 9.12 12.70 8.78
N ALA A 60 9.45 12.70 7.48
CA ALA A 60 9.59 13.92 6.70
C ALA A 60 8.25 14.66 6.56
N CYS A 61 7.16 13.90 6.43
CA CYS A 61 5.80 14.44 6.31
C CYS A 61 5.02 14.35 7.63
N HIS A 62 5.36 13.44 8.55
CA HIS A 62 4.71 13.33 9.85
C HIS A 62 5.55 13.89 11.04
N PRO A 63 6.10 15.14 10.98
CA PRO A 63 6.97 15.67 12.02
C PRO A 63 6.19 16.24 13.22
N SER A 64 6.92 16.53 14.30
CA SER A 64 6.40 17.21 15.49
C SER A 64 6.78 18.72 15.53
N GLN A 65 5.76 19.56 15.68
CA GLN A 65 5.70 20.93 16.26
C GLN A 65 6.57 22.14 15.80
N ARG A 66 7.33 22.23 14.70
CA ARG A 66 8.12 23.47 14.36
C ARG A 66 7.81 24.23 13.06
N SER A 67 7.16 25.40 13.12
CA SER A 67 6.26 26.00 12.11
C SER A 67 6.81 26.62 10.79
N GLU A 68 8.09 26.94 10.61
CA GLU A 68 8.39 28.19 9.86
C GLU A 68 8.66 28.07 8.35
N LEU A 69 9.10 26.92 7.83
CA LEU A 69 9.21 26.60 6.40
C LEU A 69 9.08 25.08 6.18
N GLN A 70 8.01 24.50 6.72
CA GLN A 70 7.87 23.03 6.73
C GLN A 70 7.21 22.50 5.45
N PRO A 71 7.64 21.32 4.96
CA PRO A 71 6.88 20.57 3.97
C PRO A 71 5.43 20.34 4.45
N LYS A 72 4.51 20.14 3.49
CA LYS A 72 3.09 19.85 3.79
C LYS A 72 3.02 18.70 4.79
N ARG A 73 2.56 18.99 6.00
CA ARG A 73 2.54 18.02 7.09
C ARG A 73 1.35 17.08 6.96
N GLY A 74 1.62 15.79 7.11
CA GLY A 74 0.66 14.75 7.46
C GLY A 74 0.24 14.84 8.94
N PRO A 75 -0.78 14.05 9.34
CA PRO A 75 -1.26 13.98 10.71
C PRO A 75 -0.22 13.43 11.68
N ARG A 76 -0.38 13.68 12.98
CA ARG A 76 0.51 13.08 13.99
C ARG A 76 0.26 11.58 14.10
N LEU A 77 1.32 10.78 14.11
CA LEU A 77 1.23 9.30 14.26
C LEU A 77 1.11 8.83 15.71
N THR A 78 1.23 9.73 16.69
CA THR A 78 1.05 9.39 18.12
C THR A 78 -0.34 8.78 18.35
N GLY A 79 -0.39 7.54 18.83
CA GLY A 79 -1.66 6.85 19.08
C GLY A 79 -2.41 6.38 17.83
N ALA A 80 -1.77 6.40 16.66
CA ALA A 80 -2.35 5.91 15.40
C ALA A 80 -2.88 4.47 15.54
N GLY A 81 -2.10 3.59 16.18
CA GLY A 81 -2.50 2.20 16.43
C GLY A 81 -3.71 2.01 17.34
N ASN A 82 -4.17 3.06 18.05
CA ASN A 82 -5.34 2.96 18.93
C ASN A 82 -6.68 3.09 18.19
N HIS A 83 -6.67 3.65 16.97
CA HIS A 83 -7.89 3.96 16.22
C HIS A 83 -7.85 3.49 14.76
N LEU A 84 -6.67 3.21 14.21
CA LEU A 84 -6.53 2.65 12.87
C LEU A 84 -6.52 1.13 12.93
N GLN A 85 -7.25 0.51 12.01
CA GLN A 85 -7.24 -0.94 11.84
C GLN A 85 -6.00 -1.36 11.06
N GLN A 86 -5.36 -2.46 11.44
CA GLN A 86 -4.17 -2.98 10.75
C GLN A 86 -4.41 -3.22 9.26
N GLN A 87 -5.61 -3.68 8.90
CA GLN A 87 -6.00 -3.89 7.51
C GLN A 87 -6.06 -2.58 6.73
N TRP A 88 -6.69 -1.56 7.31
CA TRP A 88 -6.75 -0.23 6.71
C TRP A 88 -5.35 0.35 6.49
N ILE A 89 -4.43 0.17 7.43
CA ILE A 89 -3.04 0.66 7.29
C ILE A 89 -2.36 -0.02 6.10
N ARG A 90 -2.50 -1.35 5.95
CA ARG A 90 -1.91 -2.08 4.82
C ARG A 90 -2.46 -1.59 3.47
N GLU A 91 -3.78 -1.48 3.36
CA GLU A 91 -4.44 -1.00 2.13
C GLU A 91 -4.05 0.44 1.81
N PHE A 92 -4.00 1.30 2.83
CA PHE A 92 -3.65 2.71 2.66
C PHE A 92 -2.20 2.90 2.25
N LEU A 93 -1.26 2.11 2.80
CA LEU A 93 0.15 2.18 2.42
C LEU A 93 0.40 1.68 0.99
N ALA A 94 -0.29 0.62 0.57
CA ALA A 94 -0.17 0.07 -0.78
C ALA A 94 -0.74 1.03 -1.85
N ALA A 95 -1.90 1.65 -1.59
CA ALA A 95 -2.54 2.53 -2.57
C ALA A 95 -3.22 3.75 -1.92
N PRO A 96 -2.45 4.75 -1.44
CA PRO A 96 -3.00 5.89 -0.71
C PRO A 96 -4.02 6.70 -1.51
N GLN A 97 -3.81 6.87 -2.83
CA GLN A 97 -4.74 7.60 -3.70
C GLN A 97 -6.07 6.86 -3.91
N VAL A 98 -6.04 5.52 -3.88
CA VAL A 98 -7.24 4.69 -4.02
C VAL A 98 -8.05 4.75 -2.73
N VAL A 99 -7.38 4.57 -1.57
CA VAL A 99 -8.04 4.58 -0.27
C VAL A 99 -8.47 5.99 0.15
N LYS A 100 -7.69 7.02 -0.20
CA LYS A 100 -7.98 8.43 0.08
C LYS A 100 -7.61 9.32 -1.11
N ALA A 101 -8.54 9.50 -2.02
CA ALA A 101 -8.38 10.38 -3.17
C ALA A 101 -7.96 11.80 -2.75
N GLY A 102 -6.95 12.35 -3.43
CA GLY A 102 -6.41 13.69 -3.16
C GLY A 102 -5.45 13.77 -1.97
N THR A 103 -5.05 12.63 -1.40
CA THR A 103 -3.90 12.58 -0.49
C THR A 103 -2.62 13.02 -1.21
N THR A 104 -1.61 13.43 -0.45
CA THR A 104 -0.25 13.68 -1.00
C THR A 104 0.77 12.71 -0.42
N MET A 105 0.31 11.72 0.35
CA MET A 105 1.16 10.64 0.84
C MET A 105 1.46 9.69 -0.32
N PRO A 106 2.75 9.37 -0.57
CA PRO A 106 3.12 8.40 -1.59
C PRO A 106 2.78 6.97 -1.15
N ASP A 107 2.63 6.08 -2.12
CA ASP A 107 2.70 4.63 -1.89
C ASP A 107 4.09 4.22 -1.41
N VAL A 108 4.18 3.04 -0.80
CA VAL A 108 5.43 2.42 -0.36
C VAL A 108 5.54 0.99 -0.82
#